data_AF-A0A954QEC9-F1
#
_entry.id   AF-A0A954QEC9-F1
#
_cell.length_a   1.000
_cell.length_b   1.000
_cell.length_c   1.000
_cell.angle_alpha   90.00
_cell.angle_beta   90.00
_cell.angle_gamma   90.00
#
_symmetry.space_group_name_H-M   'P 1'
#
loop_
_entity.id
_entity.type
_entity.pdbx_description
1 polymer ?
#
loop_
_entity_poly.entity_id
_entity_poly.type
_entity_poly.pdbx_seq_one_letter_code
_entity_poly.pdbx_strand_id
1 'polypeptide(L)'
;MAWAFLTLVLTATTVCAADDAFEQQRQRLANMSATDKQALSQRLERFERLPTSEQEKLRQLDTAIADDPQGEQLRLVMQRYGEWLRALPSSQRLEILSLPTTERVERVRLLLAEQERQRFQELFGSKLQLSDQAVLHQWVQALFEREKASILSRLTPLDRQRVFRVEDPMQRQSMMVMMLYRWNSDGLKFFELLKPTDEDMKQLAMQLSPLARDTLAAARDDKERSQLIQTWTRAAIESRVRPPATKDEIERFLDQHVTDEQRAYLESLPRERMRMELQRLYSQYRFNERPRPGMRKGPMKND
;
A
#
# COMPACT_ATOMS: atom_id res chain seq x y z
N MET A 1 -34.19 45.19 -56.92
CA MET A 1 -33.65 45.82 -55.69
C MET A 1 -34.16 44.98 -54.52
N ALA A 2 -33.41 44.39 -53.59
CA ALA A 2 -32.00 44.45 -53.23
C ALA A 2 -31.72 43.31 -52.20
N TRP A 3 -30.59 42.59 -52.35
CA TRP A 3 -29.67 42.01 -51.34
C TRP A 3 -30.22 40.98 -50.30
N ALA A 4 -29.74 39.73 -50.14
CA ALA A 4 -28.41 39.10 -49.99
C ALA A 4 -27.80 39.15 -48.56
N PHE A 5 -27.37 37.96 -48.10
CA PHE A 5 -26.50 37.61 -46.96
C PHE A 5 -27.08 37.47 -45.54
N LEU A 6 -27.10 36.22 -45.04
CA LEU A 6 -26.60 35.92 -43.70
C LEU A 6 -26.06 34.48 -43.64
N THR A 7 -24.78 34.34 -43.94
CA THR A 7 -23.99 33.14 -43.67
C THR A 7 -23.08 33.40 -42.47
N LEU A 8 -23.06 32.43 -41.56
CA LEU A 8 -21.83 31.93 -40.92
C LEU A 8 -21.18 32.79 -39.81
N VAL A 9 -21.64 32.63 -38.57
CA VAL A 9 -20.80 32.85 -37.37
C VAL A 9 -21.19 31.84 -36.28
N LEU A 10 -20.59 30.65 -36.28
CA LEU A 10 -20.64 29.72 -35.13
C LEU A 10 -19.56 28.62 -35.24
N THR A 11 -18.32 29.00 -35.52
CA THR A 11 -17.15 28.09 -35.48
C THR A 11 -15.92 28.69 -34.77
N ALA A 12 -16.05 29.85 -34.11
CA ALA A 12 -14.90 30.56 -33.53
C ALA A 12 -14.58 30.20 -32.07
N THR A 13 -15.46 29.50 -31.34
CA THR A 13 -15.23 29.21 -29.91
C THR A 13 -14.45 27.93 -29.63
N THR A 14 -14.33 27.01 -30.60
CA THR A 14 -13.57 25.76 -30.44
C THR A 14 -12.08 25.88 -30.75
N VAL A 15 -11.65 26.94 -31.45
CA VAL A 15 -10.24 27.11 -31.86
C VAL A 15 -9.37 27.62 -30.71
N CYS A 16 -9.84 28.59 -29.91
CA CYS A 16 -9.02 29.16 -28.82
C CYS A 16 -8.71 28.16 -27.69
N ALA A 17 -9.64 27.25 -27.36
CA ALA A 17 -9.42 26.27 -26.30
C ALA A 17 -8.36 25.20 -26.68
N ALA A 18 -8.21 24.91 -27.98
CA ALA A 18 -7.21 23.96 -28.47
C ALA A 18 -5.80 24.58 -28.48
N ASP A 19 -5.69 25.86 -28.83
CA ASP A 19 -4.41 26.60 -28.81
C ASP A 19 -3.89 26.76 -27.38
N ASP A 20 -4.76 27.05 -26.41
CA ASP A 20 -4.39 27.16 -24.99
C ASP A 20 -3.89 25.81 -24.42
N ALA A 21 -4.54 24.70 -24.78
CA ALA A 21 -4.09 23.37 -24.37
C ALA A 21 -2.73 22.99 -24.98
N PHE A 22 -2.48 23.39 -26.23
CA PHE A 22 -1.21 23.14 -26.90
C PHE A 22 -0.06 23.97 -26.30
N GLU A 23 -0.30 25.24 -25.98
CA GLU A 23 0.70 26.08 -25.31
C GLU A 23 0.99 25.62 -23.87
N GLN A 24 -0.02 25.19 -23.12
CA GLN A 24 0.18 24.57 -21.80
C GLN A 24 1.05 23.31 -21.89
N GLN A 25 0.82 22.46 -22.91
CA GLN A 25 1.63 21.26 -23.14
C GLN A 25 3.08 21.60 -23.50
N ARG A 26 3.30 22.64 -24.33
CA ARG A 26 4.64 23.16 -24.66
C ARG A 26 5.38 23.66 -23.43
N GLN A 27 4.72 24.47 -22.60
CA GLN A 27 5.33 24.98 -21.37
C GLN A 27 5.66 23.84 -20.40
N ARG A 28 4.79 22.85 -20.28
CA ARG A 28 5.05 21.65 -19.47
C ARG A 28 6.29 20.90 -19.97
N LEU A 29 6.41 20.69 -21.28
CA LEU A 29 7.58 20.04 -21.87
C LEU A 29 8.84 20.90 -21.69
N ALA A 30 8.76 22.22 -21.86
CA ALA A 30 9.89 23.12 -21.66
C ALA A 30 10.45 23.01 -20.24
N ASN A 31 9.56 22.97 -19.24
CA ASN A 31 9.87 22.90 -17.81
C ASN A 31 10.29 21.51 -17.30
N MET A 32 10.22 20.45 -18.13
CA MET A 32 10.69 19.12 -17.74
C MET A 32 12.22 19.04 -17.67
N SER A 33 12.74 18.27 -16.70
CA SER A 33 14.16 17.95 -16.62
C SER A 33 14.61 17.13 -17.85
N ALA A 34 15.92 17.12 -18.13
CA ALA A 34 16.47 16.30 -19.22
C ALA A 34 16.14 14.80 -19.02
N THR A 35 16.20 14.32 -17.78
CA THR A 35 15.85 12.94 -17.41
C THR A 35 14.37 12.63 -17.69
N ASP A 36 13.46 13.54 -17.35
CA ASP A 36 12.03 13.36 -17.60
C ASP A 36 11.70 13.37 -19.09
N LYS A 37 12.35 14.25 -19.86
CA LYS A 37 12.22 14.30 -21.33
C LYS A 37 12.68 13.00 -21.98
N GLN A 38 13.81 12.44 -21.53
CA GLN A 38 14.31 11.16 -22.01
C GLN A 38 13.36 10.01 -21.65
N ALA A 39 12.84 9.96 -20.42
CA ALA A 39 11.87 8.96 -20.01
C ALA A 39 10.55 9.06 -20.81
N LEU A 40 10.10 10.28 -21.13
CA LEU A 40 8.93 10.53 -21.96
C LEU A 40 9.15 10.05 -23.40
N SER A 41 10.31 10.38 -23.99
CA SER A 41 10.70 9.91 -25.33
C SER A 41 10.70 8.39 -25.43
N GLN A 42 11.25 7.69 -24.44
CA GLN A 42 11.26 6.22 -24.41
C GLN A 42 9.85 5.63 -24.25
N ARG A 43 8.93 6.32 -23.56
CA ARG A 43 7.53 5.90 -23.45
C ARG A 43 6.81 6.07 -24.79
N LEU A 44 7.02 7.19 -25.46
CA LEU A 44 6.45 7.45 -26.79
C LEU A 44 6.93 6.42 -27.81
N GLU A 45 8.24 6.18 -27.88
CA GLU A 45 8.82 5.19 -28.81
C GLU A 45 8.26 3.78 -28.58
N ARG A 46 8.05 3.38 -27.31
CA ARG A 46 7.41 2.10 -26.99
C ARG A 46 5.96 2.04 -27.43
N PHE A 47 5.22 3.14 -27.30
CA PHE A 47 3.84 3.24 -27.75
C PHE A 47 3.73 3.18 -29.28
N GLU A 48 4.59 3.91 -29.99
CA GLU A 48 4.62 3.95 -31.46
C GLU A 48 5.02 2.59 -32.08
N ARG A 49 5.79 1.77 -31.35
CA ARG A 49 6.12 0.40 -31.75
C ARG A 49 4.96 -0.60 -31.65
N LEU A 50 3.87 -0.24 -30.95
CA LEU A 50 2.70 -1.12 -30.87
C LEU A 50 1.95 -1.16 -32.21
N PRO A 51 1.28 -2.29 -32.55
CA PRO A 51 0.36 -2.32 -33.69
C PRO A 51 -0.70 -1.23 -33.58
N THR A 52 -1.12 -0.66 -34.70
CA THR A 52 -2.11 0.44 -34.74
C THR A 52 -3.40 0.11 -33.98
N SER A 53 -3.85 -1.14 -34.04
CA SER A 53 -5.02 -1.61 -33.29
C SER A 53 -4.82 -1.54 -31.77
N GLU A 54 -3.63 -1.82 -31.27
CA GLU A 54 -3.30 -1.73 -29.85
C GLU A 54 -3.10 -0.27 -29.42
N GLN A 55 -2.47 0.57 -30.26
CA GLN A 55 -2.40 2.01 -30.00
C GLN A 55 -3.80 2.61 -29.86
N GLU A 56 -4.72 2.23 -30.75
CA GLU A 56 -6.08 2.75 -30.74
C GLU A 56 -6.87 2.29 -29.51
N LYS A 57 -6.75 1.02 -29.12
CA LYS A 57 -7.32 0.52 -27.85
C LYS A 57 -6.81 1.32 -26.65
N LEU A 58 -5.51 1.64 -26.61
CA LEU A 58 -4.93 2.41 -25.51
C LEU A 58 -5.42 3.86 -25.48
N ARG A 59 -5.60 4.51 -26.65
CA ARG A 59 -6.20 5.85 -26.72
C ARG A 59 -7.64 5.83 -26.23
N GLN A 60 -8.43 4.85 -26.68
CA GLN A 60 -9.82 4.69 -26.25
C GLN A 60 -9.92 4.44 -24.74
N LEU A 61 -9.01 3.63 -24.17
CA LEU A 61 -8.93 3.41 -22.74
C LEU A 61 -8.59 4.70 -21.98
N ASP A 62 -7.61 5.47 -22.45
CA ASP A 62 -7.22 6.74 -21.80
C ASP A 62 -8.37 7.75 -21.81
N THR A 63 -9.06 7.89 -22.95
CA THR A 63 -10.27 8.72 -23.06
C THR A 63 -11.37 8.24 -22.12
N ALA A 64 -11.67 6.93 -22.11
CA ALA A 64 -12.70 6.37 -21.24
C ALA A 64 -12.40 6.61 -19.75
N ILE A 65 -11.13 6.54 -19.35
CA ILE A 65 -10.71 6.85 -17.98
C ILE A 65 -10.80 8.35 -17.69
N ALA A 66 -10.44 9.21 -18.65
CA ALA A 66 -10.50 10.66 -18.50
C ALA A 66 -11.93 11.17 -18.33
N ASP A 67 -12.88 10.56 -19.04
CA ASP A 67 -14.29 10.94 -19.02
C ASP A 67 -15.06 10.32 -17.83
N ASP A 68 -14.49 9.33 -17.14
CA ASP A 68 -15.10 8.67 -15.99
C ASP A 68 -15.06 9.58 -14.74
N PRO A 69 -16.17 9.75 -13.99
CA PRO A 69 -16.20 10.52 -12.74
C PRO A 69 -15.17 10.08 -11.69
N GLN A 70 -14.73 8.82 -11.74
CA GLN A 70 -13.70 8.21 -10.90
C GLN A 70 -12.33 8.07 -11.61
N GLY A 71 -12.10 8.78 -12.72
CA GLY A 71 -10.90 8.65 -13.56
C GLY A 71 -9.58 8.69 -12.81
N GLU A 72 -9.42 9.61 -11.85
CA GLU A 72 -8.24 9.68 -10.99
C GLU A 72 -8.02 8.40 -10.16
N GLN A 73 -9.09 7.84 -9.61
CA GLN A 73 -9.04 6.60 -8.83
C GLN A 73 -8.70 5.41 -9.73
N LEU A 74 -9.27 5.34 -10.94
CA LEU A 74 -8.97 4.29 -11.91
C LEU A 74 -7.49 4.31 -12.34
N ARG A 75 -6.94 5.50 -12.63
CA ARG A 75 -5.50 5.67 -12.93
C ARG A 75 -4.63 5.16 -11.79
N LEU A 76 -4.97 5.49 -10.55
CA LEU A 76 -4.25 5.04 -9.36
C LEU A 76 -4.30 3.51 -9.22
N VAL A 77 -5.47 2.90 -9.43
CA VAL A 77 -5.63 1.44 -9.39
C VAL A 77 -4.79 0.77 -10.46
N MET A 78 -4.82 1.27 -11.70
CA MET A 78 -4.00 0.75 -12.81
C MET A 78 -2.50 0.81 -12.51
N GLN A 79 -2.02 1.95 -11.98
CA GLN A 79 -0.62 2.11 -11.60
C GLN A 79 -0.21 1.10 -10.53
N ARG A 80 -0.98 1.00 -9.44
CA ARG A 80 -0.72 0.05 -8.35
C ARG A 80 -0.76 -1.40 -8.83
N TYR A 81 -1.72 -1.74 -9.68
CA TYR A 81 -1.82 -3.06 -10.27
C TYR A 81 -0.60 -3.38 -11.12
N GLY A 82 -0.15 -2.45 -11.98
CA GLY A 82 1.05 -2.62 -12.81
C GLY A 82 2.34 -2.71 -12.00
N GLU A 83 2.46 -1.98 -10.89
CA GLU A 83 3.57 -2.10 -9.94
C GLU A 83 3.58 -3.45 -9.23
N TRP A 84 2.44 -3.86 -8.68
CA TRP A 84 2.27 -5.15 -8.03
C TRP A 84 2.58 -6.32 -8.99
N LEU A 85 2.05 -6.26 -10.21
CA LEU A 85 2.29 -7.27 -11.24
C LEU A 85 3.78 -7.40 -11.60
N ARG A 86 4.52 -6.28 -11.62
CA ARG A 86 5.98 -6.24 -11.83
C ARG A 86 6.78 -6.79 -10.66
N ALA A 87 6.23 -6.79 -9.45
CA ALA A 87 6.86 -7.37 -8.28
C ALA A 87 6.66 -8.89 -8.18
N LEU A 88 5.71 -9.47 -8.91
CA LEU A 88 5.46 -10.91 -8.89
C LEU A 88 6.55 -11.72 -9.60
N PRO A 89 6.81 -12.98 -9.16
CA PRO A 89 7.57 -13.96 -9.92
C PRO A 89 7.04 -14.12 -11.35
N SER A 90 7.95 -14.37 -12.30
CA SER A 90 7.60 -14.44 -13.73
C SER A 90 6.50 -15.46 -14.04
N SER A 91 6.48 -16.61 -13.35
CA SER A 91 5.46 -17.64 -13.52
C SER A 91 4.06 -17.16 -13.11
N GLN A 92 3.94 -16.54 -11.93
CA GLN A 92 2.67 -15.97 -11.44
C GLN A 92 2.20 -14.80 -12.31
N ARG A 93 3.14 -13.96 -12.78
CA ARG A 93 2.81 -12.87 -13.70
C ARG A 93 2.21 -13.39 -15.01
N LEU A 94 2.82 -14.42 -15.59
CA LEU A 94 2.36 -15.04 -16.83
C LEU A 94 0.96 -15.63 -16.66
N GLU A 95 0.74 -16.37 -15.57
CA GLU A 95 -0.56 -16.95 -15.21
C GLU A 95 -1.67 -15.88 -15.18
N ILE A 96 -1.45 -14.78 -14.45
CA ILE A 96 -2.44 -13.70 -14.33
C ILE A 96 -2.73 -13.06 -15.69
N LEU A 97 -1.69 -12.83 -16.50
CA LEU A 97 -1.84 -12.19 -17.80
C LEU A 97 -2.54 -13.09 -18.82
N SER A 98 -2.46 -14.42 -18.68
CA SER A 98 -3.18 -15.35 -19.55
C SER A 98 -4.66 -15.53 -19.20
N LEU A 99 -5.08 -15.16 -17.99
CA LEU A 99 -6.47 -15.31 -17.56
C LEU A 99 -7.40 -14.26 -18.19
N PRO A 100 -8.67 -14.62 -18.48
CA PRO A 100 -9.74 -13.67 -18.79
C PRO A 100 -9.95 -12.63 -17.67
N THR A 101 -10.50 -11.46 -17.99
CA THR A 101 -10.60 -10.32 -17.05
C THR A 101 -11.29 -10.68 -15.72
N THR A 102 -12.40 -11.41 -15.76
CA THR A 102 -13.15 -11.80 -14.55
C THR A 102 -12.36 -12.77 -13.68
N GLU A 103 -11.81 -13.83 -14.28
CA GLU A 103 -10.97 -14.82 -13.59
C GLU A 103 -9.68 -14.20 -13.05
N ARG A 104 -9.12 -13.23 -13.76
CA ARG A 104 -7.94 -12.47 -13.34
C ARG A 104 -8.19 -11.75 -12.02
N VAL A 105 -9.34 -11.09 -11.86
CA VAL A 105 -9.69 -10.40 -10.61
C VAL A 105 -9.75 -11.38 -9.43
N GLU A 106 -10.40 -12.54 -9.61
CA GLU A 106 -10.45 -13.56 -8.56
C GLU A 106 -9.06 -14.11 -8.23
N ARG A 107 -8.24 -14.36 -9.26
CA ARG A 107 -6.87 -14.84 -9.03
C ARG A 107 -6.01 -13.83 -8.30
N VAL A 108 -6.16 -12.54 -8.61
CA VAL A 108 -5.49 -11.45 -7.89
C VAL A 108 -5.92 -11.43 -6.43
N ARG A 109 -7.22 -11.57 -6.13
CA ARG A 109 -7.72 -11.64 -4.75
C ARG A 109 -7.10 -12.81 -3.97
N LEU A 110 -7.06 -14.00 -4.58
CA LEU A 110 -6.45 -15.18 -3.97
C LEU A 110 -4.96 -14.96 -3.67
N LEU A 111 -4.22 -14.37 -4.62
CA LEU A 111 -2.79 -14.09 -4.42
C LEU A 111 -2.55 -13.03 -3.36
N LEU A 112 -3.36 -11.97 -3.31
CA LEU A 112 -3.24 -10.96 -2.27
C LEU A 112 -3.51 -11.55 -0.88
N ALA A 113 -4.52 -12.41 -0.75
CA ALA A 113 -4.82 -13.12 0.49
C ALA A 113 -3.68 -14.08 0.90
N GLU A 114 -3.08 -14.80 -0.05
CA GLU A 114 -1.92 -15.66 0.21
C GLU A 114 -0.70 -14.85 0.65
N GLN A 115 -0.40 -13.74 -0.03
CA GLN A 115 0.69 -12.85 0.35
C GLN A 115 0.48 -12.24 1.75
N GLU A 116 -0.76 -11.91 2.10
CA GLU A 116 -1.13 -11.44 3.44
C GLU A 116 -0.91 -12.51 4.50
N ARG A 117 -1.32 -13.77 4.24
CA ARG A 117 -1.07 -14.91 5.13
C ARG A 117 0.42 -15.14 5.35
N GLN A 118 1.21 -15.11 4.28
CA GLN A 118 2.66 -15.28 4.36
C GLN A 118 3.31 -14.19 5.20
N ARG A 119 2.96 -12.90 4.97
CA ARG A 119 3.44 -11.79 5.80
C ARG A 119 3.07 -11.95 7.26
N PHE A 120 1.86 -12.41 7.56
CA PHE A 120 1.42 -12.66 8.93
C PHE A 120 2.25 -13.77 9.59
N GLN A 121 2.51 -14.87 8.88
CA GLN A 121 3.36 -15.96 9.37
C GLN A 121 4.81 -15.52 9.55
N GLU A 122 5.38 -14.73 8.63
CA GLU A 122 6.75 -14.20 8.75
C GLU A 122 6.92 -13.32 10.00
N LEU A 123 5.88 -12.55 10.35
CA LEU A 123 5.91 -11.66 11.52
C LEU A 123 5.78 -12.42 12.86
N PHE A 124 5.14 -13.60 12.89
CA PHE A 124 4.79 -14.29 14.14
C PHE A 124 5.29 -15.70 14.33
N GLY A 125 5.73 -16.37 13.27
CA GLY A 125 6.17 -17.75 13.30
C GLY A 125 5.18 -18.67 14.03
N SER A 126 5.72 -19.58 14.82
CA SER A 126 5.01 -20.66 15.51
C SER A 126 4.15 -20.23 16.72
N LYS A 127 3.85 -18.94 16.90
CA LYS A 127 3.08 -18.44 18.07
C LYS A 127 1.60 -18.18 17.78
N LEU A 128 1.25 -18.00 16.51
CA LEU A 128 -0.13 -17.76 16.07
C LEU A 128 -0.49 -18.69 14.92
N GLN A 129 -1.74 -19.13 14.88
CA GLN A 129 -2.29 -19.87 13.76
C GLN A 129 -2.90 -18.92 12.72
N LEU A 130 -3.11 -19.40 11.50
CA LEU A 130 -3.76 -18.62 10.45
C LEU A 130 -5.21 -18.22 10.81
N SER A 131 -5.90 -19.05 11.59
CA SER A 131 -7.23 -18.73 12.13
C SER A 131 -7.21 -17.51 13.05
N ASP A 132 -6.13 -17.30 13.80
CA ASP A 132 -5.99 -16.17 14.72
C ASP A 132 -5.95 -14.83 13.98
N GLN A 133 -5.43 -14.81 12.75
CA GLN A 133 -5.40 -13.59 11.93
C GLN A 133 -6.81 -13.05 11.68
N ALA A 134 -7.75 -13.92 11.29
CA ALA A 134 -9.13 -13.54 11.03
C ALA A 134 -9.83 -13.04 12.29
N VAL A 135 -9.60 -13.71 13.43
CA VAL A 135 -10.14 -13.31 14.73
C VAL A 135 -9.62 -11.93 15.15
N LEU A 136 -8.31 -11.69 15.04
CA LEU A 136 -7.69 -10.40 15.35
C LEU A 136 -8.24 -9.29 14.45
N HIS A 137 -8.44 -9.57 13.16
CA HIS A 137 -9.03 -8.60 12.23
C HIS A 137 -10.45 -8.21 12.63
N GLN A 138 -11.30 -9.21 12.89
CA GLN A 138 -12.69 -8.98 13.28
C GLN A 138 -12.78 -8.21 14.59
N TRP A 139 -11.92 -8.55 15.57
CA TRP A 139 -11.86 -7.85 16.84
C TRP A 139 -11.45 -6.39 16.69
N VAL A 140 -10.39 -6.10 15.93
CA VAL A 140 -9.96 -4.73 15.61
C VAL A 140 -11.06 -3.95 14.91
N GLN A 141 -11.73 -4.58 13.95
CA GLN A 141 -12.82 -3.97 13.20
C GLN A 141 -13.97 -3.54 14.13
N ALA A 142 -14.34 -4.39 15.10
CA ALA A 142 -15.36 -4.07 16.09
C ALA A 142 -14.96 -2.87 16.97
N LEU A 143 -13.71 -2.85 17.46
CA LEU A 143 -13.18 -1.72 18.23
C LEU A 143 -13.16 -0.42 17.41
N PHE A 144 -12.79 -0.51 16.14
CA PHE A 144 -12.77 0.64 15.23
C PHE A 144 -14.15 1.25 15.02
N GLU A 145 -15.16 0.41 14.80
CA GLU A 145 -16.52 0.90 14.57
C GLU A 145 -17.07 1.56 15.85
N ARG A 146 -16.76 1.00 17.02
CA ARG A 146 -17.09 1.60 18.33
C ARG A 146 -16.47 2.99 18.51
N GLU A 147 -15.17 3.13 18.23
CA GLU A 147 -14.43 4.38 18.45
C GLU A 147 -14.39 5.32 17.23
N LYS A 148 -15.13 5.00 16.18
CA LYS A 148 -15.06 5.66 14.85
C LYS A 148 -15.18 7.18 14.92
N ALA A 149 -16.15 7.70 15.67
CA ALA A 149 -16.37 9.14 15.80
C ALA A 149 -15.17 9.84 16.46
N SER A 150 -14.64 9.25 17.54
CA SER A 150 -13.44 9.71 18.25
C SER A 150 -12.23 9.73 17.31
N ILE A 151 -12.03 8.66 16.54
CA ILE A 151 -10.92 8.54 15.59
C ILE A 151 -11.04 9.58 14.47
N LEU A 152 -12.21 9.71 13.85
CA LEU A 152 -12.45 10.67 12.77
C LEU A 152 -12.24 12.12 13.20
N SER A 153 -12.58 12.46 14.45
CA SER A 153 -12.38 13.81 15.00
C SER A 153 -10.90 14.21 15.03
N ARG A 154 -10.00 13.23 15.19
CA ARG A 154 -8.54 13.44 15.23
C ARG A 154 -7.90 13.52 13.84
N LEU A 155 -8.63 13.15 12.78
CA LEU A 155 -8.12 13.26 11.42
C LEU A 155 -8.19 14.70 10.92
N THR A 156 -7.17 15.11 10.15
CA THR A 156 -7.20 16.39 9.42
C THR A 156 -8.35 16.38 8.39
N PRO A 157 -8.86 17.55 7.95
CA PRO A 157 -9.90 17.60 6.92
C PRO A 157 -9.51 16.87 5.63
N LEU A 158 -8.24 16.97 5.22
CA LEU A 158 -7.70 16.28 4.05
C LEU A 158 -7.74 14.76 4.21
N ASP A 159 -7.36 14.26 5.38
CA ASP A 159 -7.32 12.82 5.64
C ASP A 159 -8.71 12.23 5.85
N ARG A 160 -9.65 12.99 6.45
CA ARG A 160 -11.07 12.61 6.44
C ARG A 160 -11.58 12.46 5.02
N GLN A 161 -11.32 13.43 4.15
CA GLN A 161 -11.77 13.38 2.76
C GLN A 161 -11.21 12.15 2.04
N ARG A 162 -9.94 11.80 2.26
CA ARG A 162 -9.34 10.56 1.74
C ARG A 162 -10.06 9.32 2.25
N VAL A 163 -10.29 9.24 3.57
CA VAL A 163 -11.00 8.12 4.22
C VAL A 163 -12.41 7.94 3.66
N PHE A 164 -13.15 9.03 3.46
CA PHE A 164 -14.51 8.97 2.91
C PHE A 164 -14.57 8.54 1.44
N ARG A 165 -13.47 8.66 0.67
CA ARG A 165 -13.39 8.19 -0.72
C ARG A 165 -13.16 6.69 -0.85
N VAL A 166 -12.79 6.00 0.23
CA VAL A 166 -12.58 4.55 0.20
C VAL A 166 -13.91 3.86 0.48
N GLU A 167 -14.52 3.26 -0.54
CA GLU A 167 -15.82 2.59 -0.42
C GLU A 167 -15.74 1.34 0.47
N ASP A 168 -14.71 0.49 0.28
CA ASP A 168 -14.54 -0.73 1.06
C ASP A 168 -14.27 -0.42 2.55
N PRO A 169 -15.14 -0.86 3.47
CA PRO A 169 -14.99 -0.62 4.91
C PRO A 169 -13.66 -1.12 5.47
N MET A 170 -13.17 -2.28 5.00
CA MET A 170 -11.93 -2.86 5.51
C MET A 170 -10.70 -2.09 5.01
N GLN A 171 -10.67 -1.70 3.73
CA GLN A 171 -9.61 -0.83 3.19
C GLN A 171 -9.64 0.56 3.86
N ARG A 172 -10.82 1.09 4.16
CA ARG A 172 -10.99 2.37 4.86
C ARG A 172 -10.38 2.30 6.25
N GLN A 173 -10.70 1.26 7.02
CA GLN A 173 -10.15 1.03 8.37
C GLN A 173 -8.62 0.82 8.32
N SER A 174 -8.16 -0.03 7.42
CA SER A 174 -6.74 -0.24 7.12
C SER A 174 -6.00 1.07 6.84
N MET A 175 -6.60 1.96 6.04
CA MET A 175 -6.03 3.27 5.75
C MET A 175 -6.04 4.19 6.98
N MET A 176 -7.11 4.19 7.77
CA MET A 176 -7.18 4.95 9.03
C MET A 176 -6.09 4.49 10.00
N VAL A 177 -5.87 3.18 10.15
CA VAL A 177 -4.78 2.64 10.98
C VAL A 177 -3.43 3.15 10.48
N MET A 178 -3.18 3.06 9.17
CA MET A 178 -1.94 3.53 8.57
C MET A 178 -1.70 5.03 8.76
N MET A 179 -2.77 5.84 8.73
CA MET A 179 -2.69 7.29 8.99
C MET A 179 -2.35 7.57 10.45
N LEU A 180 -3.04 6.91 11.39
CA LEU A 180 -2.78 7.03 12.83
C LEU A 180 -1.38 6.56 13.21
N TYR A 181 -0.89 5.53 12.53
CA TYR A 181 0.46 5.00 12.68
C TYR A 181 1.52 5.95 12.10
N ARG A 182 1.23 6.64 10.99
CA ARG A 182 2.13 7.64 10.38
C ARG A 182 2.25 8.93 11.19
N TRP A 183 1.20 9.35 11.90
CA TRP A 183 1.21 10.60 12.68
C TRP A 183 1.88 10.49 14.04
N ASN A 184 1.88 9.30 14.63
CA ASN A 184 2.52 9.08 15.92
C ASN A 184 3.84 8.34 15.71
N SER A 185 4.91 9.11 15.70
CA SER A 185 6.29 8.60 15.68
C SER A 185 6.67 7.69 16.87
N ASP A 186 5.77 7.53 17.83
CA ASP A 186 5.96 6.74 19.04
C ASP A 186 5.10 5.47 19.09
N GLY A 187 4.46 5.04 17.99
CA GLY A 187 3.92 3.67 17.78
C GLY A 187 2.87 3.13 18.78
N LEU A 188 2.60 3.82 19.89
CA LEU A 188 1.95 3.28 21.10
C LEU A 188 0.55 3.84 21.36
N LYS A 189 0.08 4.83 20.58
CA LYS A 189 -1.26 5.41 20.78
C LYS A 189 -2.37 4.76 19.97
N PHE A 190 -2.06 3.74 19.16
CA PHE A 190 -3.10 3.03 18.40
C PHE A 190 -4.11 2.36 19.34
N PHE A 191 -3.63 1.68 20.37
CA PHE A 191 -4.49 1.06 21.38
C PHE A 191 -5.16 2.07 22.30
N GLU A 192 -4.50 3.20 22.61
CA GLU A 192 -5.14 4.30 23.35
C GLU A 192 -6.33 4.91 22.59
N LEU A 193 -6.33 4.84 21.26
CA LEU A 193 -7.43 5.32 20.43
C LEU A 193 -8.59 4.33 20.37
N LEU A 194 -8.29 3.03 20.32
CA LEU A 194 -9.31 1.98 20.30
C LEU A 194 -9.89 1.68 21.68
N LYS A 195 -9.20 2.10 22.75
CA LYS A 195 -9.61 1.93 24.14
C LYS A 195 -10.19 0.54 24.43
N PRO A 196 -9.48 -0.56 24.12
CA PRO A 196 -9.97 -1.88 24.48
C PRO A 196 -10.09 -1.99 25.99
N THR A 197 -11.21 -2.52 26.44
CA THR A 197 -11.49 -2.82 27.85
C THR A 197 -10.91 -4.18 28.23
N ASP A 198 -10.75 -4.45 29.52
CA ASP A 198 -10.32 -5.77 30.00
C ASP A 198 -11.24 -6.90 29.51
N GLU A 199 -12.54 -6.61 29.36
CA GLU A 199 -13.51 -7.54 28.82
C GLU A 199 -13.28 -7.80 27.33
N ASP A 200 -13.00 -6.77 26.52
CA ASP A 200 -12.63 -6.93 25.11
C ASP A 200 -11.42 -7.86 24.95
N MET A 201 -10.44 -7.74 25.87
CA MET A 201 -9.22 -8.54 25.87
C MET A 201 -9.48 -10.00 26.28
N LYS A 202 -10.36 -10.24 27.27
CA LYS A 202 -10.79 -11.59 27.67
C LYS A 202 -11.57 -12.29 26.56
N GLN A 203 -12.49 -11.56 25.91
CA GLN A 203 -13.27 -12.09 24.79
C GLN A 203 -12.39 -12.45 23.61
N LEU A 204 -11.41 -11.60 23.28
CA LEU A 204 -10.41 -11.94 22.26
C LEU A 204 -9.68 -13.23 22.63
N ALA A 205 -9.15 -13.33 23.85
CA ALA A 205 -8.39 -14.50 24.29
C ALA A 205 -9.21 -15.80 24.17
N MET A 206 -10.52 -15.77 24.43
CA MET A 206 -11.40 -16.94 24.28
C MET A 206 -11.60 -17.39 22.82
N GLN A 207 -11.49 -16.47 21.86
CA GLN A 207 -11.68 -16.75 20.43
C GLN A 207 -10.40 -17.18 19.73
N LEU A 208 -9.24 -16.98 20.35
CA LEU A 208 -7.95 -17.37 19.80
C LEU A 208 -7.72 -18.89 19.88
N SER A 209 -6.86 -19.37 18.98
CA SER A 209 -6.43 -20.76 18.90
C SER A 209 -5.82 -21.26 20.22
N PRO A 210 -5.82 -22.58 20.48
CA PRO A 210 -5.17 -23.14 21.67
C PRO A 210 -3.71 -22.66 21.84
N LEU A 211 -2.94 -22.64 20.76
CA LEU A 211 -1.54 -22.18 20.76
C LEU A 211 -1.39 -20.72 21.20
N ALA A 212 -2.26 -19.84 20.68
CA ALA A 212 -2.26 -18.43 21.05
C ALA A 212 -2.70 -18.25 22.52
N ARG A 213 -3.71 -19.02 22.96
CA ARG A 213 -4.15 -19.04 24.37
C ARG A 213 -3.05 -19.50 25.31
N ASP A 214 -2.32 -20.55 24.98
CA ASP A 214 -1.18 -21.04 25.75
C ASP A 214 -0.08 -19.98 25.84
N THR A 215 0.18 -19.27 24.73
CA THR A 215 1.13 -18.15 24.70
C THR A 215 0.68 -17.00 25.61
N LEU A 216 -0.62 -16.67 25.66
CA LEU A 216 -1.16 -15.66 26.58
C LEU A 216 -1.17 -16.11 28.05
N ALA A 217 -1.34 -17.42 28.29
CA ALA A 217 -1.31 -18.01 29.62
C ALA A 217 0.11 -18.07 30.19
N ALA A 218 1.12 -18.22 29.33
CA ALA A 218 2.53 -18.21 29.70
C ALA A 218 3.08 -16.80 30.03
N ALA A 219 2.31 -15.74 29.81
CA ALA A 219 2.68 -14.38 30.19
C ALA A 219 2.80 -14.24 31.72
N ARG A 220 3.80 -13.51 32.19
CA ARG A 220 4.14 -13.36 33.62
C ARG A 220 3.11 -12.53 34.37
N ASP A 221 2.55 -11.53 33.70
CA ASP A 221 1.58 -10.60 34.26
C ASP A 221 0.60 -10.07 33.19
N ASP A 222 -0.42 -9.33 33.63
CA ASP A 222 -1.43 -8.76 32.74
C ASP A 222 -0.86 -7.68 31.80
N LYS A 223 0.27 -7.07 32.15
CA LYS A 223 0.96 -6.09 31.32
C LYS A 223 1.62 -6.79 30.12
N GLU A 224 2.32 -7.89 30.35
CA GLU A 224 2.91 -8.71 29.29
C GLU A 224 1.83 -9.29 28.38
N ARG A 225 0.72 -9.79 28.96
CA ARG A 225 -0.43 -10.27 28.18
C ARG A 225 -1.00 -9.18 27.27
N SER A 226 -1.16 -7.96 27.82
CA SER A 226 -1.63 -6.81 27.05
C SER A 226 -0.65 -6.43 25.93
N GLN A 227 0.66 -6.45 26.20
CA GLN A 227 1.68 -6.19 25.19
C GLN A 227 1.70 -7.23 24.06
N LEU A 228 1.48 -8.50 24.37
CA LEU A 228 1.36 -9.56 23.36
C LEU A 228 0.18 -9.30 22.44
N ILE A 229 -1.01 -9.05 22.99
CA ILE A 229 -2.22 -8.75 22.20
C ILE A 229 -2.02 -7.48 21.36
N GLN A 230 -1.39 -6.45 21.91
CA GLN A 230 -1.05 -5.23 21.18
C GLN A 230 -0.15 -5.52 19.98
N THR A 231 0.87 -6.33 20.19
CA THR A 231 1.83 -6.72 19.16
C THR A 231 1.15 -7.53 18.06
N TRP A 232 0.35 -8.53 18.44
CA TRP A 232 -0.40 -9.40 17.52
C TRP A 232 -1.36 -8.61 16.65
N THR A 233 -2.12 -7.73 17.29
CA THR A 233 -3.07 -6.84 16.63
C THR A 233 -2.40 -5.91 15.64
N ARG A 234 -1.31 -5.25 16.06
CA ARG A 234 -0.58 -4.30 15.19
C ARG A 234 -0.14 -4.98 13.91
N ALA A 235 0.46 -6.15 14.02
CA ALA A 235 0.96 -6.85 12.85
C ALA A 235 -0.15 -7.52 12.02
N ALA A 236 -1.26 -7.95 12.62
CA ALA A 236 -2.43 -8.39 11.86
C ALA A 236 -2.92 -7.27 10.94
N ILE A 237 -2.86 -6.02 11.39
CA ILE A 237 -3.19 -4.87 10.55
C ILE A 237 -2.07 -4.59 9.54
N GLU A 238 -0.81 -4.56 9.98
CA GLU A 238 0.33 -4.28 9.10
C GLU A 238 0.47 -5.30 7.96
N SER A 239 0.16 -6.58 8.19
CA SER A 239 0.21 -7.64 7.18
C SER A 239 -0.75 -7.39 6.00
N ARG A 240 -1.83 -6.65 6.24
CA ARG A 240 -2.83 -6.31 5.20
C ARG A 240 -2.43 -5.11 4.36
N VAL A 241 -1.86 -4.12 5.02
CA VAL A 241 -1.66 -2.78 4.45
C VAL A 241 -0.26 -2.56 3.91
N ARG A 242 0.73 -3.30 4.40
CA ARG A 242 2.11 -3.14 3.94
C ARG A 242 2.30 -3.93 2.64
N PRO A 243 2.73 -3.26 1.55
CA PRO A 243 3.11 -3.96 0.35
C PRO A 243 4.31 -4.88 0.63
N PRO A 244 4.47 -5.97 -0.15
CA PRO A 244 5.68 -6.77 -0.09
C PRO A 244 6.91 -5.89 -0.33
N ALA A 245 8.02 -6.26 0.29
CA ALA A 245 9.30 -5.59 0.08
C ALA A 245 9.66 -5.64 -1.42
N THR A 246 9.99 -4.49 -2.01
CA THR A 246 10.52 -4.49 -3.38
C THR A 246 11.94 -5.05 -3.38
N LYS A 247 12.40 -5.51 -4.55
CA LYS A 247 13.79 -5.97 -4.72
C LYS A 247 14.78 -4.89 -4.29
N ASP A 248 14.56 -3.66 -4.74
CA ASP A 248 15.39 -2.50 -4.38
C ASP A 248 15.35 -2.16 -2.89
N GLU A 249 14.23 -2.41 -2.21
CA GLU A 249 14.12 -2.25 -0.75
C GLU A 249 14.93 -3.30 0.00
N ILE A 250 14.90 -4.56 -0.46
CA ILE A 250 15.69 -5.66 0.13
C ILE A 250 17.18 -5.46 -0.14
N GLU A 251 17.57 -5.04 -1.34
CA GLU A 251 18.98 -4.76 -1.69
C GLU A 251 19.53 -3.63 -0.82
N ARG A 252 18.80 -2.51 -0.69
CA ARG A 252 19.19 -1.43 0.23
C ARG A 252 19.30 -1.91 1.68
N PHE A 253 18.40 -2.79 2.12
CA PHE A 253 18.46 -3.35 3.46
C PHE A 253 19.71 -4.22 3.68
N LEU A 254 20.01 -5.11 2.73
CA LEU A 254 21.23 -5.93 2.75
C LEU A 254 22.49 -5.05 2.85
N ASP A 255 22.53 -3.96 2.11
CA ASP A 255 23.72 -3.10 2.04
C ASP A 255 23.87 -2.17 3.25
N GLN A 256 22.77 -1.70 3.82
CA GLN A 256 22.79 -0.62 4.83
C GLN A 256 22.56 -1.10 6.27
N HIS A 257 21.91 -2.25 6.46
CA HIS A 257 21.35 -2.63 7.76
C HIS A 257 21.64 -4.08 8.19
N VAL A 258 22.09 -4.94 7.27
CA VAL A 258 22.51 -6.31 7.61
C VAL A 258 23.97 -6.27 8.07
N THR A 259 24.22 -6.71 9.30
CA THR A 259 25.59 -6.76 9.86
C THR A 259 26.41 -7.88 9.22
N ASP A 260 27.74 -7.82 9.34
CA ASP A 260 28.63 -8.86 8.80
C ASP A 260 28.32 -10.25 9.37
N GLU A 261 27.95 -10.32 10.66
CA GLU A 261 27.54 -11.58 11.31
C GLU A 261 26.22 -12.11 10.75
N GLN A 262 25.21 -11.23 10.56
CA GLN A 262 23.94 -11.62 9.94
C GLN A 262 24.13 -12.03 8.48
N ARG A 263 25.02 -11.37 7.75
CA ARG A 263 25.36 -11.69 6.37
C ARG A 263 26.02 -13.07 6.30
N ALA A 264 27.02 -13.34 7.13
CA ALA A 264 27.67 -14.65 7.21
C ALA A 264 26.66 -15.77 7.59
N TYR A 265 25.74 -15.48 8.51
CA TYR A 265 24.65 -16.40 8.85
C TYR A 265 23.73 -16.65 7.65
N LEU A 266 23.26 -15.62 6.96
CA LEU A 266 22.41 -15.76 5.78
C LEU A 266 23.11 -16.56 4.67
N GLU A 267 24.39 -16.32 4.43
CA GLU A 267 25.23 -17.03 3.46
C GLU A 267 25.44 -18.51 3.80
N SER A 268 25.35 -18.87 5.08
CA SER A 268 25.42 -20.27 5.53
C SER A 268 24.14 -21.07 5.25
N LEU A 269 23.02 -20.39 4.97
CA LEU A 269 21.73 -21.04 4.76
C LEU A 269 21.54 -21.47 3.30
N PRO A 270 20.84 -22.60 3.05
CA PRO A 270 20.37 -22.93 1.71
C PRO A 270 19.54 -21.79 1.11
N ARG A 271 19.61 -21.59 -0.21
CA ARG A 271 19.03 -20.42 -0.90
C ARG A 271 17.58 -20.09 -0.53
N GLU A 272 16.73 -21.10 -0.36
CA GLU A 272 15.32 -20.94 0.02
C GLU A 272 15.18 -20.46 1.47
N ARG A 273 15.97 -21.06 2.38
CA ARG A 273 16.03 -20.67 3.80
C ARG A 273 16.62 -19.28 3.98
N MET A 274 17.71 -18.96 3.27
CA MET A 274 18.30 -17.62 3.23
C MET A 274 17.26 -16.57 2.84
N ARG A 275 16.47 -16.83 1.79
CA ARG A 275 15.46 -15.86 1.32
C ARG A 275 14.37 -15.61 2.35
N MET A 276 13.82 -16.66 2.95
CA MET A 276 12.83 -16.54 4.03
C MET A 276 13.41 -15.76 5.22
N GLU A 277 14.65 -16.05 5.57
CA GLU A 277 15.29 -15.45 6.73
C GLU A 277 15.68 -13.98 6.50
N LEU A 278 16.11 -13.64 5.28
CA LEU A 278 16.31 -12.27 4.85
C LEU A 278 15.00 -11.47 4.86
N GLN A 279 13.90 -12.07 4.39
CA GLN A 279 12.56 -11.45 4.46
C GLN A 279 12.11 -11.26 5.91
N ARG A 280 12.37 -12.23 6.80
CA ARG A 280 12.12 -12.11 8.24
C ARG A 280 12.90 -10.95 8.86
N LEU A 281 14.21 -10.87 8.61
CA LEU A 281 15.07 -9.80 9.12
C LEU A 281 14.65 -8.44 8.58
N TYR A 282 14.34 -8.34 7.29
CA TYR A 282 13.82 -7.12 6.69
C TYR A 282 12.49 -6.70 7.33
N SER A 283 11.57 -7.64 7.51
CA SER A 283 10.27 -7.38 8.14
C SER A 283 10.43 -6.92 9.59
N GLN A 284 11.35 -7.52 10.35
CA GLN A 284 11.66 -7.09 11.73
C GLN A 284 12.35 -5.73 11.79
N TYR A 285 13.34 -5.50 10.94
CA TYR A 285 13.99 -4.20 10.78
C TYR A 285 12.95 -3.12 10.46
N ARG A 286 12.09 -3.37 9.47
CA ARG A 286 11.01 -2.47 9.08
C ARG A 286 9.90 -2.34 10.15
N PHE A 287 9.81 -3.30 11.07
CA PHE A 287 8.87 -3.27 12.21
C PHE A 287 9.42 -2.47 13.40
N ASN A 288 10.75 -2.51 13.61
CA ASN A 288 11.47 -1.93 14.74
C ASN A 288 12.05 -0.53 14.44
N GLU A 289 12.57 -0.28 13.22
CA GLU A 289 13.19 0.99 12.84
C GLU A 289 12.22 2.03 12.28
N ARG A 290 11.37 2.59 13.14
CA ARG A 290 11.01 4.01 12.98
C ARG A 290 11.03 4.76 14.31
N PRO A 291 12.02 5.66 14.48
CA PRO A 291 11.84 6.92 15.18
C PRO A 291 11.71 8.09 14.18
N ARG A 292 10.69 8.92 14.43
CA ARG A 292 10.51 10.37 14.14
C ARG A 292 11.07 10.96 12.82
N PRO A 293 10.20 11.33 11.85
CA PRO A 293 10.56 12.36 10.88
C PRO A 293 10.69 13.70 11.64
N GLY A 294 11.92 14.16 11.90
CA GLY A 294 12.14 15.50 12.47
C GLY A 294 13.48 15.75 13.19
N MET A 295 14.23 14.73 13.62
CA MET A 295 15.55 14.97 14.23
C MET A 295 16.64 15.03 13.16
N ARG A 296 16.94 16.23 12.67
CA ARG A 296 18.27 16.58 12.19
C ARG A 296 19.25 16.27 13.34
N LYS A 297 20.05 15.20 13.22
CA LYS A 297 21.28 15.10 14.01
C LYS A 297 22.18 16.25 13.57
N GLY A 298 22.21 17.33 14.36
CA GLY A 298 23.29 18.30 14.28
C GLY A 298 24.63 17.61 14.56
N PRO A 299 25.75 18.15 14.08
CA PRO A 299 27.05 17.51 14.24
C PRO A 299 27.35 17.38 15.74
N MET A 300 27.67 16.16 16.18
CA MET A 300 28.30 15.96 17.48
C MET A 300 29.58 16.78 17.49
N LYS A 301 29.67 17.77 18.39
CA LYS A 301 30.94 18.35 18.76
C LYS A 301 31.72 17.28 19.50
N ASN A 302 32.92 17.00 19.02
CA ASN A 302 33.93 16.31 19.79
C ASN A 302 34.49 17.32 20.78
N ASP A 303 34.29 17.06 22.07
CA ASP A 303 35.20 17.48 23.14
C ASP A 303 35.79 16.20 23.75
#